data_AF-A0A6G8I2V8-F1
#
_entry.id   AF-A0A6G8I2V8-F1
#
_cell.length_a   1.000
_cell.length_b   1.000
_cell.length_c   1.000
_cell.angle_alpha   90.00
_cell.angle_beta   90.00
_cell.angle_gamma   90.00
#
_symmetry.space_group_name_H-M   'P 1'
#
loop_
_entity.id
_entity.type
_entity.pdbx_description
1 polymer ?
#
loop_
_entity_poly.entity_id
_entity_poly.type
_entity_poly.pdbx_seq_one_letter_code
_entity_poly.pdbx_strand_id
1 'polypeptide(L)'
;MNTQNVPYITREQAKYLLDQDLSLNSNKLYVLASANRDLMFDDEENIGDFIQAVLFNNYEVKSDFVYLNLKQPDNIANNKKDEQFIYLNTFIDPETKSETNQIDFVPFEKATLFSPEMLEELPECYKIYTSEVFRIPEVEAVQQYGDYNNWLMGKEKTKVQHKPKLKARQTNHLKDVQKEINPQKIVEQTLEENRIRDEKGEDSKFKNKKRHSVTMKLK
;
A
#
# COMPACT_ATOMS: atom_id res chain seq x y z
N MET A 1 16.16 -22.71 13.18
CA MET A 1 15.81 -22.36 11.80
C MET A 1 15.44 -20.89 11.84
N ASN A 2 16.21 -20.01 11.21
CA ASN A 2 15.78 -18.62 11.08
C ASN A 2 14.59 -18.62 10.14
N THR A 3 13.39 -18.40 10.68
CA THR A 3 12.26 -17.92 9.89
C THR A 3 12.66 -16.56 9.36
N GLN A 4 13.28 -16.52 8.17
CA GLN A 4 13.46 -15.26 7.47
C GLN A 4 12.07 -14.67 7.33
N ASN A 5 11.85 -13.51 7.94
CA ASN A 5 10.63 -12.75 7.78
C ASN A 5 10.53 -12.42 6.28
N VAL A 6 9.49 -12.89 5.60
CA VAL A 6 9.31 -12.60 4.17
C VAL A 6 9.02 -11.10 4.06
N PRO A 7 9.77 -10.34 3.24
CA PRO A 7 9.58 -8.89 3.17
C PRO A 7 8.21 -8.56 2.57
N TYR A 8 7.56 -7.53 3.10
CA TYR A 8 6.29 -7.04 2.58
C TYR A 8 6.52 -5.84 1.67
N ILE A 9 5.99 -5.91 0.46
CA ILE A 9 6.07 -4.81 -0.50
C ILE A 9 4.68 -4.34 -0.92
N THR A 10 4.61 -3.10 -1.39
CA THR A 10 3.36 -2.52 -1.91
C THR A 10 2.99 -3.15 -3.25
N ARG A 11 1.72 -3.04 -3.64
CA ARG A 11 1.25 -3.45 -4.98
C ARG A 11 2.02 -2.74 -6.10
N GLU A 12 2.38 -1.47 -5.91
CA GLU A 12 3.15 -0.70 -6.89
C GLU A 12 4.58 -1.23 -7.03
N GLN A 13 5.24 -1.54 -5.90
CA GLN A 13 6.56 -2.18 -5.89
C GLN A 13 6.51 -3.57 -6.54
N ALA A 14 5.51 -4.39 -6.21
CA ALA A 14 5.33 -5.70 -6.82
C ALA A 14 5.08 -5.61 -8.33
N LYS A 15 4.30 -4.62 -8.78
CA LYS A 15 4.09 -4.33 -10.20
C LYS A 15 5.39 -3.94 -10.89
N TYR A 16 6.21 -3.10 -10.25
CA TYR A 16 7.52 -2.70 -10.79
C TYR A 16 8.46 -3.89 -10.98
N LEU A 17 8.40 -4.89 -10.09
CA LEU A 17 9.20 -6.11 -10.18
C LEU A 17 8.67 -7.14 -11.20
N LEU A 18 7.40 -7.06 -11.60
CA LEU A 18 6.76 -8.05 -12.49
C LEU A 18 7.50 -8.22 -13.82
N ASP A 19 8.00 -7.12 -14.39
CA ASP A 19 8.69 -7.10 -15.68
C ASP A 19 10.24 -7.19 -15.55
N GLN A 20 10.77 -7.37 -14.33
CA GLN A 20 12.22 -7.39 -14.09
C GLN A 20 12.77 -8.82 -14.07
N ASP A 21 13.85 -9.06 -14.79
CA ASP A 21 14.60 -10.31 -14.68
C ASP A 21 15.55 -10.27 -13.47
N LEU A 22 15.10 -10.81 -12.34
CA LEU A 22 15.86 -10.88 -11.10
C LEU A 22 16.72 -12.16 -10.97
N SER A 23 16.94 -12.92 -12.04
CA SER A 23 17.77 -14.13 -11.98
C SER A 23 19.26 -13.81 -11.79
N LEU A 24 19.72 -12.67 -12.32
CA LEU A 24 21.11 -12.24 -12.30
C LEU A 24 21.37 -11.12 -11.28
N ASN A 25 22.49 -11.21 -10.56
CA ASN A 25 22.89 -10.19 -9.59
C ASN A 25 23.10 -8.80 -10.23
N SER A 26 23.58 -8.74 -11.46
CA SER A 26 23.72 -7.48 -12.20
C SER A 26 22.37 -6.78 -12.40
N ASN A 27 21.33 -7.55 -12.72
CA ASN A 27 20.00 -7.01 -12.93
C ASN A 27 19.38 -6.56 -11.61
N LYS A 28 19.55 -7.34 -10.53
CA LYS A 28 19.14 -6.93 -9.18
C LYS A 28 19.74 -5.57 -8.79
N LEU A 29 21.04 -5.38 -9.00
CA LEU A 29 21.72 -4.11 -8.71
C LEU A 29 21.19 -2.97 -9.58
N TYR A 30 20.91 -3.22 -10.87
CA TYR A 30 20.32 -2.23 -11.76
C TYR A 30 18.90 -1.82 -11.32
N VAL A 31 18.07 -2.79 -10.95
CA VAL A 31 16.71 -2.58 -10.45
C VAL A 31 16.74 -1.73 -9.19
N LEU A 32 17.62 -2.04 -8.23
CA LEU A 32 17.80 -1.27 -6.99
C LEU A 32 18.28 0.16 -7.26
N ALA A 33 19.23 0.34 -8.18
CA ALA A 33 19.74 1.65 -8.54
C ALA A 33 18.68 2.53 -9.23
N SER A 34 17.74 1.90 -9.94
CA SER A 34 16.67 2.59 -10.69
C SER A 34 15.43 2.85 -9.82
N ALA A 35 15.18 2.02 -8.81
CA ALA A 35 14.00 2.07 -7.96
C ALA A 35 13.76 3.45 -7.32
N ASN A 36 14.80 4.14 -6.85
CA ASN A 36 14.66 5.49 -6.26
C ASN A 36 14.15 6.57 -7.22
N ARG A 37 14.19 6.32 -8.53
CA ARG A 37 13.64 7.23 -9.55
C ARG A 37 12.19 6.91 -9.88
N ASP A 38 11.83 5.63 -9.84
CA ASP A 38 10.57 5.10 -10.37
C ASP A 38 9.55 4.77 -9.27
N LEU A 39 10.00 4.61 -8.02
CA LEU A 39 9.18 4.25 -6.87
C LEU A 39 9.27 5.32 -5.76
N MET A 40 8.18 5.43 -5.02
CA MET A 40 8.12 6.13 -3.74
C MET A 40 8.27 5.09 -2.62
N PHE A 41 8.94 5.49 -1.55
CA PHE A 41 9.10 4.70 -0.34
C PHE A 41 8.62 5.52 0.85
N ASP A 42 7.82 4.89 1.72
CA ASP A 42 7.19 5.59 2.84
C ASP A 42 8.18 5.80 4.00
N ASP A 43 9.05 4.83 4.27
CA ASP A 43 10.05 4.85 5.33
C ASP A 43 11.25 3.92 5.04
N GLU A 44 12.24 3.92 5.95
CA GLU A 44 13.44 3.09 5.83
C GLU A 44 13.16 1.58 5.90
N GLU A 45 12.10 1.17 6.61
CA GLU A 45 11.69 -0.23 6.70
C GLU A 45 11.17 -0.71 5.35
N ASN A 46 10.31 0.08 4.69
CA ASN A 46 9.80 -0.20 3.36
C ASN A 46 10.91 -0.27 2.30
N ILE A 47 11.94 0.58 2.41
CA ILE A 47 13.15 0.47 1.56
C ILE A 47 13.87 -0.85 1.82
N GLY A 48 14.08 -1.19 3.10
CA GLY A 48 14.74 -2.43 3.50
C GLY A 48 14.02 -3.67 2.98
N ASP A 49 12.70 -3.72 3.10
CA ASP A 49 11.86 -4.80 2.61
C ASP A 49 11.93 -4.93 1.08
N PHE A 50 11.87 -3.81 0.36
CA PHE A 50 12.03 -3.83 -1.09
C PHE A 50 13.42 -4.34 -1.53
N ILE A 51 14.49 -3.93 -0.84
CA ILE A 51 15.83 -4.43 -1.11
C ILE A 51 15.89 -5.95 -0.90
N GLN A 52 15.35 -6.45 0.21
CA GLN A 52 15.31 -7.89 0.49
C GLN A 52 14.47 -8.64 -0.56
N ALA A 53 13.32 -8.09 -0.96
CA ALA A 53 12.47 -8.66 -1.99
C ALA A 53 13.22 -8.86 -3.31
N VAL A 54 14.00 -7.86 -3.75
CA VAL A 54 14.83 -7.94 -4.95
C VAL A 54 16.00 -8.92 -4.79
N LEU A 55 16.69 -8.88 -3.66
CA LEU A 55 17.86 -9.72 -3.42
C LEU A 55 17.51 -11.20 -3.33
N PHE A 56 16.41 -11.53 -2.65
CA PHE A 56 15.98 -12.92 -2.45
C PHE A 56 14.98 -13.40 -3.50
N ASN A 57 14.45 -12.50 -4.35
CA ASN A 57 13.37 -12.79 -5.29
C ASN A 57 12.19 -13.50 -4.60
N ASN A 58 11.85 -13.02 -3.40
CA ASN A 58 10.80 -13.56 -2.55
C ASN A 58 10.21 -12.43 -1.72
N TYR A 59 8.89 -12.29 -1.75
CA TYR A 59 8.16 -11.24 -1.05
C TYR A 59 6.68 -11.58 -0.95
N GLU A 60 5.99 -10.90 -0.06
CA GLU A 60 4.53 -10.88 0.02
C GLU A 60 4.01 -9.48 -0.32
N VAL A 61 2.83 -9.41 -0.94
CA VAL A 61 2.16 -8.14 -1.19
C VAL A 61 1.15 -7.91 -0.09
N LYS A 62 1.22 -6.74 0.55
CA LYS A 62 0.27 -6.38 1.61
C LYS A 62 -0.93 -5.64 1.05
N SER A 63 -2.12 -5.98 1.55
CA SER A 63 -3.34 -5.23 1.36
C SER A 63 -4.15 -5.31 2.65
N ASP A 64 -4.65 -4.16 3.11
CA ASP A 64 -5.52 -4.08 4.29
C ASP A 64 -7.00 -4.33 3.92
N PHE A 65 -7.28 -4.59 2.64
CA PHE A 65 -8.62 -4.86 2.14
C PHE A 65 -8.96 -6.35 2.21
N VAL A 66 -10.25 -6.64 2.36
CA VAL A 66 -10.78 -8.00 2.40
C VAL A 66 -12.03 -8.15 1.55
N TYR A 67 -12.27 -9.39 1.11
CA TYR A 67 -13.57 -9.83 0.61
C TYR A 67 -14.27 -10.65 1.70
N LEU A 68 -15.60 -10.58 1.74
CA LEU A 68 -16.41 -11.39 2.66
C LEU A 68 -17.00 -12.59 1.91
N ASN A 69 -16.67 -13.81 2.33
CA ASN A 69 -17.16 -15.07 1.75
C ASN A 69 -17.96 -15.86 2.79
N LEU A 70 -19.25 -16.07 2.53
CA LEU A 70 -20.13 -16.77 3.48
C LEU A 70 -19.94 -18.28 3.53
N LYS A 71 -19.30 -18.87 2.52
CA LYS A 71 -19.00 -20.31 2.48
C LYS A 71 -17.73 -20.66 3.22
N GLN A 72 -17.05 -19.69 3.83
CA GLN A 72 -15.69 -19.88 4.29
C GLN A 72 -15.49 -20.68 5.59
N PRO A 73 -16.50 -21.12 6.37
CA PRO A 73 -16.28 -22.30 7.22
C PRO A 73 -16.41 -23.61 6.43
N ASP A 74 -17.45 -23.74 5.60
CA ASP A 74 -17.77 -24.98 4.88
C ASP A 74 -16.72 -25.35 3.82
N ASN A 75 -16.12 -24.35 3.17
CA ASN A 75 -15.06 -24.50 2.18
C ASN A 75 -13.79 -25.08 2.79
N ILE A 76 -13.40 -24.59 3.98
CA ILE A 76 -12.24 -25.11 4.74
C ILE A 76 -12.49 -26.56 5.15
N ALA A 77 -13.70 -26.88 5.62
CA ALA A 77 -14.04 -28.22 6.08
C ALA A 77 -14.12 -29.26 4.96
N ASN A 78 -14.51 -28.86 3.74
CA ASN A 78 -14.80 -29.78 2.64
C ASN A 78 -13.78 -29.73 1.49
N ASN A 79 -12.70 -28.95 1.60
CA ASN A 79 -11.75 -28.66 0.52
C ASN A 79 -12.42 -28.19 -0.79
N LYS A 80 -13.58 -27.54 -0.68
CA LYS A 80 -14.32 -26.97 -1.81
C LYS A 80 -14.08 -25.46 -1.85
N LYS A 81 -14.03 -24.90 -3.05
CA LYS A 81 -13.84 -23.47 -3.29
C LYS A 81 -15.13 -22.89 -3.85
N ASP A 82 -16.20 -22.89 -3.06
CA ASP A 82 -17.45 -22.28 -3.50
C ASP A 82 -17.38 -20.75 -3.39
N GLU A 83 -17.81 -20.07 -4.45
CA GLU A 83 -17.76 -18.60 -4.59
C GLU A 83 -19.13 -18.00 -4.22
N GLN A 84 -19.27 -17.58 -2.96
CA GLN A 84 -20.42 -16.78 -2.56
C GLN A 84 -19.96 -15.58 -1.73
N PHE A 85 -19.59 -14.53 -2.46
CA PHE A 85 -19.09 -13.30 -1.91
C PHE A 85 -20.21 -12.28 -1.71
N ILE A 86 -19.97 -11.35 -0.80
CA ILE A 86 -20.87 -10.23 -0.53
C ILE A 86 -20.64 -9.11 -1.56
N TYR A 87 -21.73 -8.60 -2.11
CA TYR A 87 -21.80 -7.32 -2.81
C TYR A 87 -22.62 -6.34 -1.99
N LEU A 88 -22.02 -5.20 -1.63
CA LEU A 88 -22.67 -4.07 -1.00
C LEU A 88 -23.25 -3.17 -2.08
N ASN A 89 -24.58 -3.09 -2.13
CA ASN A 89 -25.32 -2.20 -2.99
C ASN A 89 -25.96 -1.09 -2.14
N THR A 90 -25.95 0.14 -2.65
CA THR A 90 -26.64 1.26 -2.00
C THR A 90 -27.90 1.57 -2.78
N PHE A 91 -29.04 1.42 -2.12
CA PHE A 91 -30.35 1.73 -2.66
C PHE A 91 -30.88 3.01 -2.02
N ILE A 92 -31.33 3.96 -2.85
CA ILE A 92 -32.05 5.15 -2.37
C ILE A 92 -33.53 4.83 -2.46
N ASP A 93 -34.20 4.78 -1.33
CA ASP A 93 -35.64 4.61 -1.27
C ASP A 93 -36.33 5.79 -2.01
N PRO A 94 -37.13 5.54 -3.05
CA PRO A 94 -37.77 6.59 -3.84
C PRO A 94 -38.77 7.43 -3.02
N GLU A 95 -39.36 6.87 -1.96
CA GLU A 95 -40.35 7.56 -1.12
C GLU A 95 -39.67 8.35 0.01
N THR A 96 -38.76 7.71 0.74
CA THR A 96 -38.12 8.33 1.92
C THR A 96 -36.85 9.11 1.58
N LYS A 97 -36.28 8.91 0.38
CA LYS A 97 -34.95 9.39 -0.05
C LYS A 97 -33.81 8.95 0.89
N SER A 98 -34.05 7.93 1.71
CA SER A 98 -33.04 7.39 2.61
C SER A 98 -32.16 6.39 1.86
N GLU A 99 -30.86 6.45 2.12
CA GLU A 99 -29.91 5.46 1.63
C GLU A 99 -29.97 4.23 2.52
N THR A 100 -30.23 3.08 1.92
CA THR A 100 -30.19 1.78 2.57
C THR A 100 -29.17 0.91 1.88
N ASN A 101 -28.29 0.32 2.67
CA ASN A 101 -27.34 -0.67 2.17
C ASN A 101 -28.02 -2.03 2.08
N GLN A 102 -28.03 -2.60 0.88
CA GLN A 102 -28.45 -3.97 0.61
C GLN A 102 -27.22 -4.84 0.38
N ILE A 103 -27.25 -6.05 0.93
CA ILE A 103 -26.22 -7.06 0.68
C ILE A 103 -26.80 -8.11 -0.27
N ASP A 104 -26.14 -8.28 -1.41
CA ASP A 104 -26.41 -9.35 -2.35
C ASP A 104 -25.27 -10.36 -2.36
N PHE A 105 -25.56 -11.58 -2.80
CA PHE A 105 -24.57 -12.64 -2.96
C PHE A 105 -24.18 -12.79 -4.42
N VAL A 106 -22.88 -12.79 -4.68
CA VAL A 106 -22.34 -12.74 -6.03
C VAL A 106 -21.07 -13.59 -6.20
N PRO A 107 -20.71 -13.94 -7.45
CA PRO A 107 -19.37 -14.42 -7.79
C PRO A 107 -18.28 -13.40 -7.46
N PHE A 108 -17.04 -13.86 -7.37
CA PHE A 108 -15.88 -13.06 -6.98
C PHE A 108 -15.73 -11.76 -7.80
N GLU A 109 -15.96 -11.81 -9.12
CA GLU A 109 -15.73 -10.67 -10.03
C GLU A 109 -16.71 -9.50 -9.83
N LYS A 110 -17.76 -9.71 -9.04
CA LYS A 110 -18.75 -8.70 -8.67
C LYS A 110 -18.71 -8.36 -7.18
N ALA A 111 -17.87 -9.03 -6.40
CA ALA A 111 -17.80 -8.84 -4.96
C ALA A 111 -17.36 -7.41 -4.60
N THR A 112 -17.81 -6.94 -3.44
CA THR A 112 -17.31 -5.69 -2.87
C THR A 112 -16.00 -5.95 -2.16
N LEU A 113 -14.99 -5.14 -2.49
CA LEU A 113 -13.76 -5.03 -1.73
C LEU A 113 -14.02 -4.11 -0.52
N PHE A 114 -13.83 -4.63 0.69
CA PHE A 114 -14.08 -3.90 1.93
C PHE A 114 -12.78 -3.36 2.53
N SER A 115 -12.79 -2.08 2.89
CA SER A 115 -11.77 -1.52 3.79
C SER A 115 -12.14 -1.78 5.25
N PRO A 116 -11.20 -1.65 6.21
CA PRO A 116 -11.50 -1.74 7.63
C PRO A 116 -12.64 -0.81 8.07
N GLU A 117 -12.66 0.42 7.57
CA GLU A 117 -13.69 1.42 7.88
C GLU A 117 -15.06 0.98 7.35
N MET A 118 -15.12 0.44 6.12
CA MET A 118 -16.37 -0.06 5.56
C MET A 118 -16.97 -1.20 6.40
N LEU A 119 -16.13 -2.07 6.99
CA LEU A 119 -16.58 -3.14 7.87
C LEU A 119 -17.15 -2.58 9.19
N GLU A 120 -16.58 -1.49 9.70
CA GLU A 120 -17.06 -0.79 10.89
C GLU A 120 -18.37 -0.06 10.66
N GLU A 121 -18.64 0.42 9.45
CA GLU A 121 -19.86 1.13 9.07
C GLU A 121 -21.02 0.22 8.65
N LEU A 122 -20.78 -1.10 8.50
CA LEU A 122 -21.85 -2.04 8.15
C LEU A 122 -23.00 -2.02 9.18
N PRO A 123 -24.27 -2.09 8.73
CA PRO A 123 -25.42 -2.22 9.62
C PRO A 123 -25.29 -3.40 10.60
N GLU A 124 -25.85 -3.27 11.80
CA GLU A 124 -25.72 -4.25 12.89
C GLU A 124 -26.16 -5.66 12.47
N CYS A 125 -27.21 -5.77 11.66
CA CYS A 125 -27.69 -7.06 11.12
C CYS A 125 -26.66 -7.80 10.25
N TYR A 126 -25.66 -7.09 9.71
CA TYR A 126 -24.61 -7.64 8.86
C TYR A 126 -23.26 -7.78 9.57
N LYS A 127 -23.15 -7.35 10.84
CA LYS A 127 -21.90 -7.44 11.62
C LYS A 127 -21.39 -8.86 11.81
N ILE A 128 -22.27 -9.86 11.81
CA ILE A 128 -21.89 -11.27 11.89
C ILE A 128 -20.93 -11.68 10.76
N TYR A 129 -21.09 -11.10 9.57
CA TYR A 129 -20.25 -11.39 8.41
C TYR A 129 -18.88 -10.71 8.47
N THR A 130 -18.67 -9.80 9.42
CA THR A 130 -17.37 -9.18 9.66
C THR A 130 -16.46 -10.03 10.53
N SER A 131 -16.87 -11.22 10.97
CA SER A 131 -15.96 -12.13 11.70
C SER A 131 -14.79 -12.58 10.81
N GLU A 132 -13.61 -12.78 11.40
CA GLU A 132 -12.40 -13.22 10.69
C GLU A 132 -12.62 -14.50 9.87
N VAL A 133 -13.50 -15.39 10.34
CA VAL A 133 -13.82 -16.66 9.65
C VAL A 133 -14.49 -16.50 8.29
N PHE A 134 -15.02 -15.32 7.98
CA PHE A 134 -15.64 -15.00 6.69
C PHE A 134 -14.78 -14.04 5.85
N ARG A 135 -13.65 -13.57 6.39
CA ARG A 135 -12.77 -12.62 5.70
C ARG A 135 -11.72 -13.38 4.90
N ILE A 136 -11.61 -13.03 3.63
CA ILE A 136 -10.49 -13.41 2.78
C ILE A 136 -9.68 -12.15 2.47
N PRO A 137 -8.39 -12.08 2.84
CA PRO A 137 -7.50 -11.00 2.42
C PRO A 137 -7.56 -10.81 0.90
N GLU A 138 -7.52 -9.55 0.42
CA GLU A 138 -7.62 -9.25 -1.02
C GLU A 138 -6.62 -10.07 -1.85
N VAL A 139 -5.36 -10.09 -1.40
CA VAL A 139 -4.28 -10.76 -2.13
C VAL A 139 -4.52 -12.26 -2.23
N GLU A 140 -4.92 -12.90 -1.14
CA GLU A 140 -5.27 -14.32 -1.12
C GLU A 140 -6.48 -14.60 -2.03
N ALA A 141 -7.52 -13.77 -1.95
CA ALA A 141 -8.72 -13.92 -2.77
C ALA A 141 -8.40 -13.80 -4.26
N VAL A 142 -7.59 -12.82 -4.65
CA VAL A 142 -7.15 -12.62 -6.03
C VAL A 142 -6.30 -13.78 -6.52
N GLN A 143 -5.38 -14.30 -5.70
CA GLN A 143 -4.58 -15.47 -6.06
C GLN A 143 -5.43 -16.74 -6.24
N GLN A 144 -6.51 -16.86 -5.47
CA GLN A 144 -7.35 -18.05 -5.46
C GLN A 144 -8.47 -18.02 -6.51
N TYR A 145 -9.10 -16.87 -6.74
CA TYR A 145 -10.32 -16.73 -7.53
C TYR A 145 -10.19 -15.71 -8.69
N GLY A 146 -9.13 -14.90 -8.69
CA GLY A 146 -8.93 -13.81 -9.65
C GLY A 146 -7.73 -14.00 -10.58
N ASP A 147 -7.38 -12.93 -11.28
CA ASP A 147 -6.16 -12.85 -12.09
C ASP A 147 -5.16 -11.91 -11.40
N TYR A 148 -4.23 -12.52 -10.65
CA TYR A 148 -3.22 -11.80 -9.88
C TYR A 148 -2.36 -10.84 -10.71
N ASN A 149 -2.01 -11.21 -11.94
CA ASN A 149 -1.20 -10.35 -12.79
C ASN A 149 -2.02 -9.14 -13.29
N ASN A 150 -3.27 -9.36 -13.68
CA ASN A 150 -4.16 -8.25 -14.05
C ASN A 150 -4.50 -7.34 -12.86
N TRP A 151 -4.63 -7.92 -11.66
CA TRP A 151 -4.72 -7.17 -10.42
C TRP A 151 -3.47 -6.33 -10.21
N LEU A 152 -2.25 -6.87 -10.20
CA LEU A 152 -1.01 -6.08 -10.06
C LEU A 152 -0.95 -4.90 -11.05
N MET A 153 -1.39 -5.12 -12.29
CA MET A 153 -1.38 -4.10 -13.34
C MET A 153 -2.45 -3.01 -13.20
N GLY A 154 -3.38 -3.13 -12.25
CA GLY A 154 -4.48 -2.18 -12.04
C GLY A 154 -5.55 -2.24 -13.13
N LYS A 155 -5.66 -3.36 -13.86
CA LYS A 155 -6.62 -3.55 -14.95
C LYS A 155 -7.99 -4.05 -14.46
N GLU A 156 -8.08 -4.45 -13.20
CA GLU A 156 -9.37 -4.74 -12.56
C GLU A 156 -10.14 -3.46 -12.24
N LYS A 157 -11.47 -3.55 -12.33
CA LYS A 157 -12.39 -2.42 -12.20
C LYS A 157 -12.30 -1.81 -10.80
N THR A 158 -11.53 -0.75 -10.64
CA THR A 158 -11.76 0.26 -9.61
C THR A 158 -13.13 0.89 -9.88
N LYS A 159 -14.20 0.27 -9.38
CA LYS A 159 -15.53 0.88 -9.28
C LYS A 159 -15.87 1.14 -7.82
N VAL A 160 -14.98 1.81 -7.10
CA VAL A 160 -15.41 2.62 -5.96
C VAL A 160 -15.86 3.96 -6.55
N GLN A 161 -17.17 4.13 -6.75
CA GLN A 161 -17.73 5.46 -7.02
C GLN A 161 -17.71 6.28 -5.73
N HIS A 162 -16.54 6.78 -5.36
CA HIS A 162 -16.44 7.98 -4.54
C HIS A 162 -15.49 8.94 -5.24
N LYS A 163 -16.06 9.97 -5.89
CA LYS A 163 -15.29 11.09 -6.45
C LYS A 163 -15.07 12.15 -5.36
N PRO A 164 -13.82 12.48 -5.01
CA PRO A 164 -13.44 13.84 -4.68
C PRO A 164 -12.82 14.50 -5.92
N LYS A 165 -13.31 15.70 -6.26
CA LYS A 165 -12.85 16.49 -7.42
C LYS A 165 -11.36 16.87 -7.26
N LEU A 166 -10.48 16.33 -8.11
CA LEU A 166 -9.14 16.88 -8.31
C LEU A 166 -9.16 17.86 -9.50
N LYS A 167 -8.81 19.11 -9.23
CA LYS A 167 -8.52 20.13 -10.25
C LYS A 167 -7.21 19.75 -10.94
N ALA A 168 -7.29 19.49 -12.24
CA ALA A 168 -6.13 19.31 -13.10
C ALA A 168 -5.27 20.59 -13.11
N ARG A 169 -3.97 20.45 -12.91
CA ARG A 169 -2.98 21.45 -13.32
C ARG A 169 -2.10 20.82 -14.40
N GLN A 170 -2.05 21.51 -15.53
CA GLN A 170 -1.38 21.12 -16.77
C GLN A 170 0.14 20.94 -16.59
N THR A 171 0.65 19.95 -17.31
CA THR A 171 2.05 19.67 -17.59
C THR A 171 2.71 20.78 -18.42
N ASN A 172 4.05 20.89 -18.35
CA ASN A 172 4.89 21.28 -19.50
C ASN A 172 6.41 21.05 -19.27
N HIS A 173 7.00 20.29 -20.20
CA HIS A 173 8.39 20.26 -20.73
C HIS A 173 9.56 19.92 -19.74
N LEU A 174 10.70 19.27 -20.09
CA LEU A 174 11.61 19.28 -21.26
C LEU A 174 12.32 17.88 -21.38
N LYS A 175 12.50 17.27 -22.57
CA LYS A 175 13.66 17.30 -23.52
C LYS A 175 15.09 17.10 -22.96
N ASP A 176 15.68 15.97 -23.38
CA ASP A 176 17.09 15.61 -23.66
C ASP A 176 18.24 16.15 -22.80
N VAL A 177 18.94 15.25 -22.07
CA VAL A 177 20.41 15.21 -21.95
C VAL A 177 20.87 13.76 -21.73
N GLN A 178 21.55 13.16 -22.71
CA GLN A 178 22.41 11.99 -22.47
C GLN A 178 23.74 12.48 -21.86
N LYS A 179 24.10 11.97 -20.69
CA LYS A 179 25.48 11.98 -20.18
C LYS A 179 25.76 10.63 -19.53
N GLU A 180 26.86 9.99 -19.94
CA GLU A 180 27.42 8.80 -19.30
C GLU A 180 27.54 9.03 -17.80
N ILE A 181 26.87 8.18 -17.01
CA ILE A 181 26.92 8.22 -15.56
C ILE A 181 27.82 7.08 -15.09
N ASN A 182 28.96 7.43 -14.48
CA ASN A 182 29.85 6.46 -13.86
C ASN A 182 29.27 6.04 -12.48
N PRO A 183 28.84 4.76 -12.29
CA PRO A 183 28.01 4.34 -11.16
C PRO A 183 28.67 4.50 -9.79
N GLN A 184 30.01 4.42 -9.72
CA GLN A 184 30.76 4.50 -8.46
C GLN A 184 30.71 5.90 -7.83
N LYS A 185 30.49 6.95 -8.63
CA LYS A 185 30.42 8.33 -8.14
C LYS A 185 29.05 8.69 -7.55
N ILE A 186 28.00 7.97 -7.93
CA ILE A 186 26.63 8.19 -7.41
C ILE A 186 26.50 7.65 -5.99
N VAL A 187 27.08 6.49 -5.71
CA VAL A 187 27.00 5.85 -4.38
C VAL A 187 27.66 6.72 -3.30
N GLU A 188 28.82 7.29 -3.60
CA GLU A 188 29.53 8.20 -2.70
C GLU A 188 28.79 9.55 -2.52
N GLN A 189 28.19 10.11 -3.58
CA GLN A 189 27.39 11.34 -3.46
C GLN A 189 26.09 11.12 -2.67
N THR A 190 25.46 9.94 -2.79
CA THR A 190 24.22 9.62 -2.06
C THR A 190 24.47 9.43 -0.55
N LEU A 191 25.61 8.85 -0.17
CA LEU A 191 26.01 8.70 1.22
C LEU A 191 26.41 10.03 1.87
N GLU A 192 27.04 10.93 1.12
CA GLU A 192 27.48 12.24 1.60
C GLU A 192 26.31 13.24 1.72
N GLU A 193 25.36 13.25 0.78
CA GLU A 193 24.17 14.13 0.86
C GLU A 193 23.23 13.76 2.02
N ASN A 194 23.14 12.47 2.38
CA ASN A 194 22.38 12.03 3.55
C ASN A 194 23.05 12.44 4.87
N ARG A 195 24.40 12.38 4.96
CA ARG A 195 25.14 12.89 6.12
C ARG A 195 25.00 14.40 6.32
N ILE A 196 25.01 15.18 5.24
CA ILE A 196 24.89 16.65 5.30
C ILE A 196 23.46 17.09 5.71
N ARG A 197 22.43 16.26 5.47
CA ARG A 197 21.06 16.53 5.93
C ARG A 197 20.87 16.30 7.43
N ASP A 198 21.50 15.28 7.99
CA ASP A 198 21.43 15.01 9.43
C ASP A 198 22.20 16.08 10.24
N GLU A 199 23.34 16.56 9.76
CA GLU A 199 24.11 17.61 10.45
C GLU A 199 23.47 19.02 10.36
N LYS A 200 22.57 19.28 9.39
CA LYS A 200 21.85 20.56 9.28
C LYS A 200 20.47 20.57 9.95
N GLY A 201 20.08 19.47 10.60
CA GLY A 201 18.81 19.32 11.31
C GLY A 201 18.82 19.72 12.79
N GLU A 202 19.99 19.82 13.44
CA GLU A 202 20.06 20.04 14.90
C GLU A 202 20.26 21.50 15.37
N ASP A 203 20.56 22.45 14.49
CA ASP A 203 20.80 23.84 14.90
C ASP A 203 19.67 24.82 14.52
N SER A 204 18.49 24.73 15.15
CA SER A 204 17.59 25.89 15.24
C SER A 204 16.40 25.79 16.23
N LYS A 205 16.56 25.29 17.47
CA LYS A 205 15.57 25.58 18.54
C LYS A 205 16.15 25.80 19.94
N PHE A 206 17.03 26.79 20.10
CA PHE A 206 17.21 27.45 21.41
C PHE A 206 17.45 28.96 21.27
N LYS A 207 16.37 29.76 21.33
CA LYS A 207 16.45 31.20 21.61
C LYS A 207 15.52 31.58 22.77
N ASN A 208 16.13 31.59 23.95
CA ASN A 208 15.96 32.50 25.09
C ASN A 208 14.70 33.39 25.13
N LYS A 209 13.75 33.05 26.02
CA LYS A 209 12.85 34.04 26.64
C LYS A 209 13.46 34.54 27.95
N LYS A 210 13.77 35.84 27.96
CA LYS A 210 14.22 36.66 29.10
C LYS A 210 13.39 36.37 30.37
N ARG A 211 14.07 35.98 31.46
CA ARG A 211 13.60 36.20 32.84
C ARG A 211 14.38 37.39 33.40
N HIS A 212 13.67 38.48 33.68
CA HIS A 212 14.17 39.54 34.56
C HIS A 212 13.96 39.07 36.00
N SER A 213 15.06 38.84 36.71
CA SER A 213 15.11 38.80 38.17
C SER A 213 16.12 39.87 38.57
N VAL A 214 15.61 40.97 39.10
CA VAL A 214 16.39 42.08 39.65
C VAL A 214 16.72 41.71 41.10
N THR A 215 18.01 41.55 41.39
CA THR A 215 18.52 41.48 42.77
C THR A 215 19.00 42.86 43.19
N MET A 216 18.44 43.41 44.25
CA MET A 216 19.01 44.48 45.11
C MET A 216 18.02 44.68 46.28
N LYS A 217 18.37 44.75 47.57
CA LYS A 217 19.61 45.08 48.27
C LYS A 217 19.63 44.43 49.67
N LEU A 218 20.85 44.28 50.20
CA LEU A 218 21.15 44.10 51.63
C LEU A 218 20.66 45.29 52.48
N LYS A 219 20.03 44.99 53.62
CA LYS A 219 20.47 45.39 54.96
C LYS A 219 19.70 44.60 56.02
#